data_AF-A0A5D0GN67-F1
#
_entry.id   AF-A0A5D0GN67-F1
#
_cell.length_a   1.000
_cell.length_b   1.000
_cell.length_c   1.000
_cell.angle_alpha   90.00
_cell.angle_beta   90.00
_cell.angle_gamma   90.00
#
_symmetry.space_group_name_H-M   'P 1'
#
loop_
_entity.id
_entity.type
_entity.pdbx_description
1 polymer ?
#
loop_
_entity_poly.entity_id
_entity_poly.type
_entity_poly.pdbx_seq_one_letter_code
_entity_poly.pdbx_strand_id
1 'polypeptide(L)'
;MNKRKIFIISGFISIVVSIWMITNLDKDKTTLSERVKVALRSVGNQLLLTNQDSTSLILPIIALENNKYQLSFQKPLTFEPGQLVSIIESSFIKAALPSNYIVETVQCEAKKVAYSYQILNTVENNIVPCKGRTLPESCYTIEVLFIDIDNATSSKQAFHYVLLCSGFLLLIIGLYKRKQIYEKEANSEDYATLGSFQFYPEQNKLVKQAEEISLSKKECELLEIFVANPNQVIKRDELTKKVWEDHGVFVGRSLDTYISKLRKKLESDDSIKITNVHGVGYKLEVLH
;
A
#
# COMPACT_ATOMS: atom_id res chain seq x y z
N MET A 1 23.60 6.58 5.83
CA MET A 1 22.95 6.66 4.50
C MET A 1 21.75 7.60 4.60
N ASN A 2 21.69 8.67 3.79
CA ASN A 2 20.72 9.76 3.98
C ASN A 2 19.28 9.27 3.70
N LYS A 3 18.31 9.55 4.59
CA LYS A 3 16.91 9.05 4.52
C LYS A 3 16.25 9.31 3.15
N ARG A 4 16.67 10.39 2.47
CA ARG A 4 16.26 10.77 1.10
C ARG A 4 16.66 9.74 0.01
N LYS A 5 17.84 9.12 0.11
CA LYS A 5 18.29 8.11 -0.87
C LYS A 5 17.47 6.81 -0.76
N ILE A 6 17.05 6.45 0.46
CA ILE A 6 16.26 5.24 0.71
C ILE A 6 14.87 5.33 0.06
N PHE A 7 14.20 6.49 0.18
CA PHE A 7 12.90 6.70 -0.46
C PHE A 7 12.96 6.66 -1.99
N ILE A 8 14.00 7.24 -2.60
CA ILE A 8 14.16 7.23 -4.07
C ILE A 8 14.42 5.81 -4.59
N ILE A 9 15.27 5.04 -3.90
CA ILE A 9 15.58 3.65 -4.28
C ILE A 9 14.33 2.76 -4.14
N SER A 10 13.55 2.95 -3.06
CA SER A 10 12.28 2.23 -2.85
C SER A 10 11.26 2.50 -3.96
N GLY A 11 11.12 3.76 -4.40
CA GLY A 11 10.24 4.11 -5.52
C GLY A 11 10.68 3.47 -6.84
N PHE A 12 11.98 3.47 -7.13
CA PHE A 12 12.51 2.86 -8.36
C PHE A 12 12.30 1.34 -8.39
N ILE A 13 12.53 0.66 -7.26
CA ILE A 13 12.27 -0.79 -7.13
C ILE A 13 10.79 -1.10 -7.38
N SER A 14 9.87 -0.30 -6.83
CA SER A 14 8.43 -0.50 -7.02
C SER A 14 8.01 -0.35 -8.50
N ILE A 15 8.58 0.62 -9.21
CA ILE A 15 8.33 0.82 -10.65
C ILE A 15 8.86 -0.38 -11.45
N VAL A 16 10.09 -0.83 -11.17
CA VAL A 16 10.69 -1.99 -11.87
C VAL A 16 9.87 -3.26 -11.62
N VAL A 17 9.42 -3.51 -10.39
CA VAL A 17 8.57 -4.66 -10.05
C VAL A 17 7.22 -4.58 -10.78
N SER A 18 6.63 -3.39 -10.88
CA SER A 18 5.36 -3.18 -11.57
C SER A 18 5.49 -3.46 -13.07
N ILE A 19 6.56 -2.96 -13.71
CA ILE A 19 6.87 -3.21 -15.12
C ILE A 19 7.09 -4.70 -15.35
N TRP A 20 7.89 -5.37 -14.51
CA TRP A 20 8.15 -6.80 -14.62
C TRP A 20 6.88 -7.65 -14.49
N MET A 21 5.97 -7.28 -13.59
CA MET A 21 4.67 -7.96 -13.44
C MET A 21 3.76 -7.78 -14.65
N ILE A 22 3.70 -6.58 -15.25
CA ILE A 22 2.92 -6.34 -16.47
C ILE A 22 3.45 -7.22 -17.62
N THR A 23 4.77 -7.29 -17.79
CA THR A 23 5.37 -8.11 -18.85
C THR A 23 5.10 -9.61 -18.67
N ASN A 24 5.06 -10.10 -17.43
CA ASN A 24 4.73 -11.50 -17.16
C ASN A 24 3.25 -11.82 -17.43
N LEU A 25 2.34 -10.88 -17.16
CA LEU A 25 0.91 -11.08 -17.41
C LEU A 25 0.61 -11.24 -18.91
N ASP A 26 1.22 -10.41 -19.75
CA ASP A 26 1.06 -10.47 -21.20
C ASP A 26 1.66 -11.77 -21.77
N LYS A 27 2.78 -12.22 -21.20
CA LYS A 27 3.38 -13.51 -21.51
C LYS A 27 2.48 -14.70 -21.14
N ASP A 28 1.80 -14.66 -20.00
CA ASP A 28 0.90 -15.74 -19.60
C ASP A 28 -0.34 -15.81 -20.52
N LYS A 29 -0.96 -14.66 -20.83
CA LYS A 29 -2.09 -14.57 -21.78
C LYS A 29 -1.73 -15.07 -23.18
N THR A 30 -0.58 -14.68 -23.71
CA THR A 30 -0.10 -15.16 -25.02
C THR A 30 0.16 -16.67 -25.02
N THR A 31 0.78 -17.21 -23.97
CA THR A 31 1.01 -18.68 -23.87
C THR A 31 -0.29 -19.47 -23.75
N LEU A 32 -1.32 -18.91 -23.11
CA LEU A 32 -2.64 -19.52 -22.99
C LEU A 32 -3.32 -19.57 -24.36
N SER A 33 -3.33 -18.46 -25.10
CA SER A 33 -3.87 -18.40 -26.46
C SER A 33 -3.25 -19.45 -27.38
N GLU A 34 -1.93 -19.63 -27.35
CA GLU A 34 -1.27 -20.66 -28.18
C GLU A 34 -1.65 -22.08 -27.75
N ARG A 35 -1.77 -22.35 -26.45
CA ARG A 35 -2.28 -23.65 -25.93
C ARG A 35 -3.70 -23.94 -26.39
N VAL A 36 -4.58 -22.93 -26.37
CA VAL A 36 -5.97 -23.06 -26.86
C VAL A 36 -5.97 -23.43 -28.35
N LYS A 37 -5.17 -22.77 -29.18
CA LYS A 37 -5.07 -23.09 -30.61
C LYS A 37 -4.63 -24.53 -30.86
N VAL A 38 -3.68 -25.04 -30.09
CA VAL A 38 -3.23 -26.44 -30.19
C VAL A 38 -4.33 -27.41 -29.75
N ALA A 39 -5.00 -27.13 -28.63
CA ALA A 39 -6.09 -27.97 -28.13
C ALA A 39 -7.27 -28.04 -29.11
N LEU A 40 -7.67 -26.91 -29.71
CA LEU A 40 -8.74 -26.86 -30.70
C LEU A 40 -8.37 -27.58 -32.00
N ARG A 41 -7.10 -27.56 -32.42
CA ARG A 41 -6.64 -28.43 -33.52
C ARG A 41 -6.75 -29.91 -33.16
N SER A 42 -6.43 -30.28 -31.92
CA SER A 42 -6.61 -31.67 -31.47
C SER A 42 -8.08 -32.09 -31.48
N VAL A 43 -8.99 -31.20 -31.05
CA VAL A 43 -10.45 -31.39 -31.13
C VAL A 43 -10.89 -31.63 -32.58
N GLY A 44 -10.51 -30.74 -33.49
CA GLY A 44 -10.86 -30.88 -34.90
C GLY A 44 -10.37 -32.20 -35.50
N ASN A 45 -9.15 -32.61 -35.17
CA ASN A 45 -8.58 -33.87 -35.64
C ASN A 45 -9.38 -35.08 -35.13
N GLN A 46 -9.69 -35.12 -33.84
CA GLN A 46 -10.49 -36.20 -33.26
C GLN A 46 -11.89 -36.26 -33.87
N LEU A 47 -12.52 -35.10 -34.09
CA LEU A 47 -13.86 -35.04 -34.70
C LEU A 47 -13.87 -35.57 -36.14
N LEU A 48 -12.86 -35.24 -36.94
CA LEU A 48 -12.71 -35.77 -38.30
C LEU A 48 -12.49 -37.29 -38.29
N LEU A 49 -11.59 -37.79 -37.43
CA LEU A 49 -11.31 -39.21 -37.31
C LEU A 49 -12.53 -40.03 -36.84
N THR A 50 -13.33 -39.48 -35.93
CA THR A 50 -14.60 -40.11 -35.51
C THR A 50 -15.59 -40.25 -36.67
N ASN A 51 -15.53 -39.34 -37.65
CA ASN A 51 -16.31 -39.38 -38.88
C ASN A 51 -15.59 -40.10 -40.03
N GLN A 52 -14.56 -40.89 -39.75
CA GLN A 52 -13.78 -41.64 -40.73
C GLN A 52 -13.08 -40.76 -41.78
N ASP A 53 -12.84 -39.48 -41.47
CA ASP A 53 -12.11 -38.56 -42.33
C ASP A 53 -10.69 -38.33 -41.80
N SER A 54 -9.71 -38.88 -42.50
CA SER A 54 -8.28 -38.70 -42.20
C SER A 54 -7.59 -37.72 -43.13
N THR A 55 -8.32 -37.10 -44.07
CA THR A 55 -7.76 -36.34 -45.18
C THR A 55 -8.09 -34.86 -45.13
N SER A 56 -9.27 -34.50 -44.62
CA SER A 56 -9.72 -33.12 -44.60
C SER A 56 -8.86 -32.28 -43.66
N LEU A 57 -8.58 -31.06 -44.10
CA LEU A 57 -7.77 -30.13 -43.33
C LEU A 57 -8.61 -29.41 -42.27
N ILE A 58 -7.98 -29.21 -41.12
CA ILE A 58 -8.42 -28.25 -40.11
C ILE A 58 -7.86 -26.90 -40.52
N LEU A 59 -8.74 -25.92 -40.75
CA LEU A 59 -8.34 -24.58 -41.14
C LEU A 59 -7.68 -23.86 -39.95
N PRO A 60 -6.94 -22.76 -40.18
CA PRO A 60 -6.30 -22.00 -39.10
C PRO A 60 -7.29 -21.62 -38.00
N ILE A 61 -6.92 -21.88 -36.74
CA ILE A 61 -7.73 -21.47 -35.59
C ILE A 61 -7.66 -19.94 -35.47
N ILE A 62 -8.81 -19.29 -35.54
CA ILE A 62 -8.92 -17.83 -35.44
C ILE A 62 -9.23 -17.47 -34.00
N ALA A 63 -8.39 -16.63 -33.39
CA ALA A 63 -8.71 -15.98 -32.12
C ALA A 63 -9.58 -14.76 -32.43
N LEU A 64 -10.82 -14.78 -31.95
CA LEU A 64 -11.77 -13.67 -31.98
C LEU A 64 -11.62 -12.84 -30.69
N GLU A 65 -12.42 -11.79 -30.56
CA GLU A 65 -12.44 -10.97 -29.34
C GLU A 65 -12.97 -11.72 -28.12
N ASN A 66 -12.68 -11.21 -26.92
CA ASN A 66 -13.25 -11.69 -25.65
C ASN A 66 -12.97 -13.17 -25.34
N ASN A 67 -11.76 -13.67 -25.61
CA ASN A 67 -11.39 -15.08 -25.37
C ASN A 67 -12.25 -16.08 -26.15
N LYS A 68 -12.79 -15.65 -27.31
CA LYS A 68 -13.54 -16.50 -28.23
C LYS A 68 -12.60 -17.03 -29.32
N TYR A 69 -12.73 -18.29 -29.69
CA TYR A 69 -11.88 -18.95 -30.69
C TYR A 69 -12.74 -19.73 -31.67
N GLN A 70 -12.36 -19.74 -32.94
CA GLN A 70 -13.09 -20.40 -34.00
C GLN A 70 -12.26 -21.52 -34.63
N LEU A 71 -12.85 -22.72 -34.67
CA LEU A 71 -12.38 -23.90 -35.36
C LEU A 71 -13.23 -24.11 -36.62
N SER A 72 -12.58 -24.31 -37.76
CA SER A 72 -13.23 -24.50 -39.06
C SER A 72 -12.58 -25.65 -39.82
N PHE A 73 -13.32 -26.22 -40.78
CA PHE A 73 -12.92 -27.39 -41.53
C PHE A 73 -12.96 -27.11 -43.04
N GLN A 74 -12.12 -27.81 -43.80
CA GLN A 74 -12.10 -27.69 -45.26
C GLN A 74 -13.36 -28.26 -45.93
N LYS A 75 -13.90 -29.35 -45.40
CA LYS A 75 -15.11 -30.01 -45.92
C LYS A 75 -16.26 -29.91 -44.92
N PRO A 76 -17.51 -29.99 -45.41
CA PRO A 76 -18.68 -30.24 -44.57
C PRO A 76 -18.47 -31.45 -43.66
N LEU A 77 -19.11 -31.45 -42.49
CA LEU A 77 -19.09 -32.58 -41.59
C LEU A 77 -20.46 -32.81 -40.94
N THR A 78 -20.67 -34.03 -40.49
CA THR A 78 -21.77 -34.49 -39.63
C THR A 78 -21.17 -34.94 -38.31
N PHE A 79 -21.90 -34.85 -37.20
CA PHE A 79 -21.45 -35.40 -35.92
C PHE A 79 -22.59 -35.44 -34.89
N GLU A 80 -22.43 -36.27 -33.87
CA GLU A 80 -23.28 -36.25 -32.68
C GLU A 80 -22.76 -35.21 -31.68
N PRO A 81 -23.58 -34.26 -31.18
CA PRO A 81 -23.16 -33.28 -30.19
C PRO A 81 -22.56 -33.87 -28.91
N GLY A 82 -23.01 -35.05 -28.48
CA GLY A 82 -22.44 -35.75 -27.32
C GLY A 82 -20.97 -36.13 -27.50
N GLN A 83 -20.56 -36.48 -28.73
CA GLN A 83 -19.16 -36.76 -29.06
C GLN A 83 -18.32 -35.48 -29.08
N LEU A 84 -18.88 -34.39 -29.61
CA LEU A 84 -18.19 -33.09 -29.59
C LEU A 84 -17.86 -32.65 -28.15
N VAL A 85 -18.82 -32.81 -27.23
CA VAL A 85 -18.64 -32.45 -25.82
C VAL A 85 -17.49 -33.23 -25.18
N SER A 86 -17.46 -34.56 -25.33
CA SER A 86 -16.43 -35.40 -24.73
C SER A 86 -15.04 -35.18 -25.35
N ILE A 87 -14.98 -34.96 -26.66
CA ILE A 87 -13.75 -34.60 -27.38
C ILE A 87 -13.18 -33.28 -26.84
N ILE A 88 -14.01 -32.23 -26.76
CA ILE A 88 -13.60 -30.91 -26.25
C ILE A 88 -13.14 -31.00 -24.79
N GLU A 89 -13.94 -31.62 -23.92
CA GLU A 89 -13.61 -31.78 -22.50
C GLU A 89 -12.28 -32.50 -22.31
N SER A 90 -12.08 -33.64 -22.98
CA SER A 90 -10.84 -34.42 -22.87
C SER A 90 -9.61 -33.67 -23.40
N SER A 91 -9.77 -32.89 -24.47
CA SER A 91 -8.70 -32.07 -25.05
C SER A 91 -8.32 -30.92 -24.12
N PHE A 92 -9.30 -30.26 -23.52
CA PHE A 92 -9.08 -29.10 -22.64
C PHE A 92 -8.44 -29.50 -21.31
N ILE A 93 -8.84 -30.65 -20.74
CA ILE A 93 -8.20 -31.22 -19.54
C ILE A 93 -6.71 -31.51 -19.82
N LYS A 94 -6.40 -32.16 -20.95
CA LYS A 94 -5.00 -32.48 -21.34
C LYS A 94 -4.15 -31.24 -21.55
N ALA A 95 -4.75 -30.16 -22.07
CA ALA A 95 -4.07 -28.90 -22.32
C ALA A 95 -4.04 -27.96 -21.09
N ALA A 96 -4.60 -28.39 -19.94
CA ALA A 96 -4.75 -27.58 -18.73
C ALA A 96 -5.43 -26.22 -19.00
N LEU A 97 -6.51 -26.24 -19.78
CA LEU A 97 -7.31 -25.06 -20.12
C LEU A 97 -8.41 -24.81 -19.10
N PRO A 98 -8.98 -23.57 -19.05
CA PRO A 98 -10.09 -23.25 -18.16
C PRO A 98 -11.31 -24.15 -18.43
N SER A 99 -11.95 -24.57 -17.35
CA SER A 99 -13.08 -25.50 -17.31
C SER A 99 -14.45 -24.84 -17.54
N ASN A 100 -14.52 -23.50 -17.49
CA ASN A 100 -15.75 -22.74 -17.73
C ASN A 100 -15.75 -22.20 -19.16
N TYR A 101 -16.59 -22.80 -20.01
CA TYR A 101 -16.65 -22.42 -21.43
C TYR A 101 -18.03 -22.68 -22.05
N ILE A 102 -18.31 -21.93 -23.11
CA ILE A 102 -19.48 -22.09 -23.99
C ILE A 102 -18.97 -22.52 -25.36
N VAL A 103 -19.67 -23.45 -25.99
CA VAL A 103 -19.39 -23.87 -27.36
C VAL A 103 -20.62 -23.66 -28.21
N GLU A 104 -20.42 -23.06 -29.38
CA GLU A 104 -21.44 -22.81 -30.39
C GLU A 104 -21.00 -23.44 -31.71
N THR A 105 -21.84 -24.28 -32.29
CA THR A 105 -21.69 -24.76 -33.67
C THR A 105 -22.53 -23.87 -34.56
N VAL A 106 -21.89 -23.11 -35.44
CA VAL A 106 -22.50 -22.09 -36.29
C VAL A 106 -22.44 -22.54 -37.76
N GLN A 107 -23.53 -22.39 -38.49
CA GLN A 107 -23.55 -22.65 -39.93
C GLN A 107 -22.77 -21.58 -40.70
N CYS A 108 -21.92 -22.00 -41.63
CA CYS A 108 -21.00 -21.11 -42.34
C CYS A 108 -21.70 -19.97 -43.09
N GLU A 109 -22.79 -20.28 -43.81
CA GLU A 109 -23.51 -19.34 -44.68
C GLU A 109 -24.55 -18.53 -43.92
N ALA A 110 -25.45 -19.21 -43.21
CA ALA A 110 -26.56 -18.57 -42.51
C ALA A 110 -26.11 -17.77 -41.26
N LYS A 111 -24.90 -18.03 -40.75
CA LYS A 111 -24.39 -17.49 -39.48
C LYS A 111 -25.35 -17.70 -38.31
N LYS A 112 -26.11 -18.81 -38.36
CA LYS A 112 -27.04 -19.22 -37.31
C LYS A 112 -26.43 -20.33 -36.48
N VAL A 113 -26.68 -20.30 -35.17
CA VAL A 113 -26.29 -21.35 -34.24
C VAL A 113 -27.15 -22.60 -34.52
N ALA A 114 -26.49 -23.67 -34.94
CA ALA A 114 -27.12 -24.99 -35.12
C ALA A 114 -27.15 -25.79 -33.82
N TYR A 115 -26.17 -25.59 -32.95
CA TYR A 115 -26.07 -26.27 -31.66
C TYR A 115 -25.21 -25.46 -30.70
N SER A 116 -25.53 -25.49 -29.41
CA SER A 116 -24.73 -24.85 -28.37
C SER A 116 -24.82 -25.59 -27.04
N TYR A 117 -23.76 -25.51 -26.24
CA TYR A 117 -23.74 -26.05 -24.89
C TYR A 117 -22.81 -25.24 -23.98
N GLN A 118 -22.98 -25.43 -22.68
CA GLN A 118 -22.18 -24.75 -21.66
C GLN A 118 -21.66 -25.77 -20.64
N ILE A 119 -20.37 -25.63 -20.31
CA ILE A 119 -19.71 -26.38 -19.23
C ILE A 119 -19.22 -25.37 -18.19
N LEU A 120 -19.52 -25.66 -16.93
CA LEU A 120 -19.08 -24.92 -15.76
C LEU A 120 -18.40 -25.88 -14.77
N ASN A 121 -17.63 -25.33 -13.84
CA ASN A 121 -16.87 -26.07 -12.82
C ASN A 121 -17.72 -27.02 -11.96
N THR A 122 -19.01 -26.71 -11.82
CA THR A 122 -19.97 -27.50 -11.08
C THR A 122 -20.83 -28.29 -12.05
N VAL A 123 -20.74 -29.63 -12.01
CA VAL A 123 -21.46 -30.55 -12.91
C VAL A 123 -22.96 -30.26 -12.97
N GLU A 124 -23.57 -29.85 -11.86
CA GLU A 124 -25.00 -29.51 -11.75
C GLU A 124 -25.43 -28.34 -12.67
N ASN A 125 -24.50 -27.48 -13.07
CA ASN A 125 -24.77 -26.31 -13.90
C ASN A 125 -24.39 -26.52 -15.38
N ASN A 126 -24.02 -27.74 -15.78
CA ASN A 126 -23.70 -28.05 -17.17
C ASN A 126 -24.99 -28.18 -18.00
N ILE A 127 -25.06 -27.48 -19.13
CA ILE A 127 -26.20 -27.52 -20.04
C ILE A 127 -25.72 -28.14 -21.36
N VAL A 128 -26.06 -29.42 -21.57
CA VAL A 128 -25.70 -30.17 -22.79
C VAL A 128 -26.98 -30.70 -23.46
N PRO A 129 -27.60 -29.91 -24.37
CA PRO A 129 -28.83 -30.31 -25.05
C PRO A 129 -28.55 -31.32 -26.17
N CYS A 130 -29.60 -31.91 -26.74
CA CYS A 130 -29.54 -32.67 -28.00
C CYS A 130 -28.60 -33.88 -28.04
N LYS A 131 -28.19 -34.42 -26.89
CA LYS A 131 -27.39 -35.66 -26.81
C LYS A 131 -28.11 -36.81 -27.54
N GLY A 132 -27.40 -37.59 -28.34
CA GLY A 132 -27.96 -38.67 -29.16
C GLY A 132 -28.62 -38.23 -30.47
N ARG A 133 -28.64 -36.94 -30.83
CA ARG A 133 -29.07 -36.48 -32.16
C ARG A 133 -27.86 -36.28 -33.07
N THR A 134 -28.00 -36.51 -34.35
CA THR A 134 -26.93 -36.24 -35.33
C THR A 134 -27.21 -34.92 -36.04
N LEU A 135 -26.22 -34.03 -36.08
CA LEU A 135 -26.27 -32.85 -36.93
C LEU A 135 -26.07 -33.28 -38.38
N PRO A 136 -26.92 -32.84 -39.33
CA PRO A 136 -26.80 -33.23 -40.73
C PRO A 136 -25.50 -32.68 -41.33
N GLU A 137 -24.99 -33.37 -42.35
CA GLU A 137 -23.78 -32.95 -43.07
C GLU A 137 -23.94 -31.55 -43.64
N SER A 138 -23.14 -30.61 -43.15
CA SER A 138 -23.17 -29.22 -43.58
C SER A 138 -21.87 -28.51 -43.22
N CYS A 139 -21.70 -27.28 -43.71
CA CYS A 139 -20.57 -26.45 -43.33
C CYS A 139 -20.83 -25.85 -41.94
N TYR A 140 -20.02 -26.26 -40.96
CA TYR A 140 -20.06 -25.75 -39.60
C TYR A 140 -18.72 -25.16 -39.18
N THR A 141 -18.80 -24.11 -38.37
CA THR A 141 -17.68 -23.61 -37.57
C THR A 141 -17.99 -23.78 -36.10
N ILE A 142 -17.01 -24.22 -35.32
CA ILE A 142 -17.14 -24.44 -33.88
C ILE A 142 -16.46 -23.27 -33.18
N GLU A 143 -17.24 -22.48 -32.46
CA GLU A 143 -16.79 -21.33 -31.70
C GLU A 143 -16.78 -21.67 -30.21
N VAL A 144 -15.66 -21.41 -29.54
CA VAL A 144 -15.48 -21.67 -28.11
C VAL A 144 -15.17 -20.36 -27.40
N LEU A 145 -15.97 -20.03 -26.38
CA LEU A 145 -15.80 -18.87 -25.52
C LEU A 145 -15.43 -19.32 -24.11
N PHE A 146 -14.33 -18.82 -23.56
CA PHE A 146 -13.95 -19.06 -22.17
C PHE A 146 -14.45 -17.94 -21.25
N ILE A 147 -15.16 -18.30 -20.17
CA ILE A 147 -15.92 -17.34 -19.34
C ILE A 147 -15.02 -16.66 -18.29
N ASP A 148 -14.02 -17.35 -17.74
CA ASP A 148 -13.31 -16.92 -16.52
C ASP A 148 -11.80 -16.66 -16.67
N ILE A 149 -11.31 -16.31 -17.87
CA ILE A 149 -9.86 -16.09 -18.06
C ILE A 149 -9.34 -14.90 -17.24
N ASP A 150 -10.16 -13.90 -16.94
CA ASP A 150 -9.72 -12.64 -16.33
C ASP A 150 -9.73 -12.61 -14.78
N ASN A 151 -10.39 -13.58 -14.13
CA ASN A 151 -10.59 -13.55 -12.67
C ASN A 151 -9.34 -13.94 -11.85
N ALA A 152 -8.38 -14.65 -12.46
CA ALA A 152 -7.10 -14.97 -11.80
C ALA A 152 -6.19 -13.73 -11.66
N THR A 153 -6.47 -12.65 -12.38
CA THR A 153 -5.62 -11.45 -12.44
C THR A 153 -6.10 -10.31 -11.53
N SER A 154 -7.41 -10.25 -11.24
CA SER A 154 -8.01 -9.11 -10.53
C SER A 154 -7.64 -9.03 -9.04
N SER A 155 -7.48 -10.17 -8.33
CA SER A 155 -7.16 -10.13 -6.89
C SER A 155 -5.69 -9.75 -6.62
N LYS A 156 -4.76 -10.16 -7.49
CA LYS A 156 -3.34 -9.80 -7.39
C LYS A 156 -3.12 -8.31 -7.67
N GLN A 157 -3.80 -7.74 -8.67
CA GLN A 157 -3.71 -6.30 -8.97
C GLN A 157 -4.25 -5.43 -7.85
N ALA A 158 -5.37 -5.80 -7.22
CA ALA A 158 -5.94 -5.06 -6.09
C ALA A 158 -4.99 -4.97 -4.89
N PHE A 159 -4.33 -6.08 -4.53
CA PHE A 159 -3.34 -6.10 -3.44
C PHE A 159 -2.13 -5.19 -3.73
N HIS A 160 -1.70 -5.12 -5.00
CA HIS A 160 -0.59 -4.26 -5.40
C HIS A 160 -0.96 -2.77 -5.43
N TYR A 161 -2.17 -2.40 -5.86
CA TYR A 161 -2.64 -1.02 -5.75
C TYR A 161 -2.76 -0.57 -4.29
N VAL A 162 -3.19 -1.47 -3.38
CA VAL A 162 -3.20 -1.20 -1.93
C VAL A 162 -1.76 -0.96 -1.40
N LEU A 163 -0.78 -1.75 -1.86
CA LEU A 163 0.63 -1.56 -1.48
C LEU A 163 1.20 -0.23 -2.02
N LEU A 164 0.89 0.15 -3.25
CA LEU A 164 1.30 1.43 -3.85
C LEU A 164 0.64 2.63 -3.13
N CYS A 165 -0.66 2.55 -2.88
CA CYS A 165 -1.41 3.60 -2.17
C CYS A 165 -0.92 3.77 -0.73
N SER A 166 -0.63 2.68 -0.01
CA SER A 166 -0.07 2.75 1.35
C SER A 166 1.33 3.36 1.37
N GLY A 167 2.19 3.03 0.39
CA GLY A 167 3.51 3.66 0.23
C GLY A 167 3.42 5.17 -0.05
N PHE A 168 2.46 5.59 -0.89
CA PHE A 168 2.21 7.00 -1.18
C PHE A 168 1.66 7.77 0.04
N LEU A 169 0.76 7.14 0.80
CA LEU A 169 0.22 7.68 2.05
C LEU A 169 1.33 7.93 3.08
N LEU A 170 2.26 6.99 3.25
CA LEU A 170 3.41 7.13 4.15
C LEU A 170 4.37 8.25 3.70
N LEU A 171 4.56 8.42 2.39
CA LEU A 171 5.33 9.53 1.82
C LEU A 171 4.68 10.89 2.14
N ILE A 172 3.37 11.02 1.94
CA ILE A 172 2.62 12.25 2.27
C ILE A 172 2.74 12.56 3.76
N ILE A 173 2.53 11.58 4.64
CA ILE A 173 2.66 11.75 6.09
C ILE A 173 4.09 12.17 6.47
N GLY A 174 5.10 11.59 5.82
CA GLY A 174 6.51 11.96 6.02
C GLY A 174 6.82 13.40 5.61
N LEU A 175 6.25 13.89 4.50
CA LEU A 175 6.39 15.28 4.06
C LEU A 175 5.62 16.24 4.98
N TYR A 176 4.43 15.85 5.46
CA TYR A 176 3.63 16.66 6.39
C TYR A 176 4.33 16.84 7.74
N LYS A 177 4.89 15.77 8.31
CA LYS A 177 5.73 15.86 9.52
C LYS A 177 6.98 16.73 9.30
N ARG A 178 7.57 16.69 8.12
CA ARG A 178 8.74 17.53 7.79
C ARG A 178 8.37 19.01 7.72
N LYS A 179 7.18 19.36 7.21
CA LYS A 179 6.68 20.75 7.26
C LYS A 179 6.48 21.21 8.70
N GLN A 180 5.90 20.36 9.56
CA GLN A 180 5.71 20.67 10.99
C GLN A 180 7.04 20.86 11.76
N ILE A 181 8.08 20.08 11.44
CA ILE A 181 9.40 20.23 12.07
C ILE A 181 10.07 21.54 11.62
N TYR A 182 9.92 21.94 10.35
CA TYR A 182 10.46 23.20 9.83
C TYR A 182 9.68 24.44 10.27
N GLU A 183 8.35 24.35 10.47
CA GLU A 183 7.55 25.44 11.05
C GLU A 183 7.78 25.61 12.55
N LYS A 184 8.14 24.55 13.28
CA LYS A 184 8.41 24.62 14.73
C LYS A 184 9.77 25.26 15.07
N GLU A 185 10.75 25.24 14.17
CA GLU A 185 12.02 25.95 14.34
C GLU A 185 11.95 27.45 14.01
N ALA A 186 10.90 27.91 13.31
CA ALA A 186 10.80 29.30 12.85
C ALA A 186 9.90 30.21 13.73
N ASN A 187 9.15 29.66 14.69
CA ASN A 187 8.26 30.42 15.58
C ASN A 187 8.53 30.10 17.06
N SER A 188 9.68 30.50 17.57
CA SER A 188 9.92 30.61 19.02
C SER A 188 10.18 32.07 19.41
N GLU A 189 9.15 32.91 19.30
CA GLU A 189 9.16 34.27 19.85
C GLU A 189 8.60 34.35 21.28
N ASP A 190 8.30 33.22 21.92
CA ASP A 190 7.89 33.23 23.34
C ASP A 190 9.14 33.11 24.23
N TYR A 191 9.80 34.24 24.46
CA TYR A 191 10.84 34.37 25.48
C TYR A 191 10.37 35.35 26.56
N ALA A 192 10.67 35.05 27.82
CA ALA A 192 10.44 35.97 28.92
C ALA A 192 11.67 36.84 29.13
N THR A 193 11.49 38.15 29.24
CA THR A 193 12.57 39.08 29.63
C THR A 193 12.76 39.06 31.14
N LEU A 194 13.99 38.77 31.58
CA LEU A 194 14.41 38.75 32.97
C LEU A 194 15.66 39.62 33.15
N GLY A 195 15.48 40.88 33.55
CA GLY A 195 16.58 41.85 33.57
C GLY A 195 17.19 42.01 32.17
N SER A 196 18.49 41.76 32.03
CA SER A 196 19.24 41.71 30.77
C SER A 196 19.24 40.34 30.07
N PHE A 197 18.57 39.33 30.64
CA PHE A 197 18.45 38.00 30.06
C PHE A 197 17.15 37.80 29.27
N GLN A 198 17.26 37.05 28.18
CA GLN A 198 16.13 36.45 27.48
C GLN A 198 16.04 34.97 27.89
N PHE A 199 14.94 34.60 28.54
CA PHE A 199 14.69 33.24 29.00
C PHE A 199 13.78 32.50 28.02
N TYR A 200 14.27 31.38 27.49
CA TYR A 200 13.53 30.52 26.56
C TYR A 200 13.19 29.20 27.27
N PRO A 201 12.00 29.08 27.91
CA PRO A 201 11.64 27.91 28.70
C PRO A 201 11.60 26.62 27.87
N GLU A 202 11.04 26.66 26.66
CA GLU A 202 10.97 25.47 25.79
C GLU A 202 12.35 24.97 25.33
N GLN A 203 13.33 25.86 25.24
CA GLN A 203 14.69 25.56 24.79
C GLN A 203 15.67 25.34 25.94
N ASN A 204 15.22 25.47 27.20
CA ASN A 204 16.05 25.37 28.40
C ASN A 204 17.32 26.24 28.32
N LYS A 205 17.20 27.50 27.86
CA LYS A 205 18.35 28.40 27.72
C LYS A 205 18.07 29.82 28.18
N LEU A 206 19.12 30.49 28.60
CA LEU A 206 19.19 31.94 28.82
C LEU A 206 20.12 32.55 27.78
N VAL A 207 19.77 33.72 27.27
CA VAL A 207 20.63 34.49 26.35
C VAL A 207 20.85 35.87 26.92
N LYS A 208 22.11 36.30 26.99
CA LYS A 208 22.49 37.67 27.37
C LYS A 208 23.57 38.17 26.43
N GLN A 209 23.34 39.31 25.78
CA GLN A 209 24.30 39.94 24.87
C GLN A 209 24.97 38.95 23.87
N ALA A 210 24.16 38.06 23.29
CA ALA A 210 24.58 36.98 22.37
C ALA A 210 25.38 35.81 22.98
N GLU A 211 25.55 35.75 24.30
CA GLU A 211 26.07 34.57 25.00
C GLU A 211 24.90 33.66 25.41
N GLU A 212 24.98 32.38 24.99
CA GLU A 212 23.99 31.36 25.32
C GLU A 212 24.43 30.56 26.56
N ILE A 213 23.57 30.55 27.57
CA ILE A 213 23.76 29.81 28.82
C ILE A 213 22.73 28.70 28.88
N SER A 214 23.19 27.45 28.78
CA SER A 214 22.31 26.28 28.88
C SER A 214 21.83 26.03 30.31
N LEU A 215 20.54 25.72 30.47
CA LEU A 215 19.91 25.32 31.72
C LEU A 215 19.62 23.81 31.69
N SER A 216 19.80 23.15 32.83
CA SER A 216 19.20 21.83 33.01
C SER A 216 17.70 21.95 33.22
N LYS A 217 16.95 20.89 32.92
CA LYS A 217 15.48 20.88 33.05
C LYS A 217 14.97 21.41 34.40
N LYS A 218 15.57 20.96 35.50
CA LYS A 218 15.20 21.42 36.86
C LYS A 218 15.56 22.89 37.14
N GLU A 219 16.64 23.39 36.54
CA GLU A 219 17.00 24.82 36.65
C GLU A 219 15.99 25.68 35.87
N CYS A 220 15.55 25.18 34.71
CA CYS A 220 14.53 25.83 33.89
C CYS A 220 13.18 25.91 34.61
N GLU A 221 12.70 24.78 35.15
CA GLU A 221 11.43 24.72 35.91
C GLU A 221 11.45 25.64 37.15
N LEU A 222 12.56 25.67 37.89
CA LEU A 222 12.71 26.61 39.01
C LEU A 222 12.69 28.06 38.54
N LEU A 223 13.42 28.38 37.47
CA LEU A 223 13.50 29.74 36.96
C LEU A 223 12.15 30.21 36.40
N GLU A 224 11.40 29.33 35.74
CA GLU A 224 10.05 29.60 35.25
C GLU A 224 9.10 29.98 36.38
N ILE A 225 9.14 29.25 37.51
CA ILE A 225 8.36 29.57 38.71
C ILE A 225 8.72 30.96 39.26
N PHE A 226 10.02 31.31 39.29
CA PHE A 226 10.48 32.62 39.75
C PHE A 226 10.10 33.75 38.78
N VAL A 227 10.25 33.54 37.48
CA VAL A 227 9.89 34.51 36.42
C VAL A 227 8.39 34.77 36.40
N ALA A 228 7.56 33.76 36.67
CA ALA A 228 6.12 33.92 36.79
C ALA A 228 5.70 34.68 38.07
N ASN A 229 6.56 34.74 39.10
CA ASN A 229 6.26 35.36 40.40
C ASN A 229 7.40 36.30 40.85
N PRO A 230 7.73 37.35 40.07
CA PRO A 230 8.82 38.25 40.41
C PRO A 230 8.48 39.01 41.70
N ASN A 231 9.50 39.26 42.52
CA ASN A 231 9.41 39.94 43.82
C ASN A 231 8.51 39.27 44.87
N GLN A 232 8.05 38.03 44.64
CA GLN A 232 7.25 37.26 45.60
C GLN A 232 8.09 36.21 46.32
N VAL A 233 7.80 36.00 47.61
CA VAL A 233 8.46 34.95 48.41
C VAL A 233 7.74 33.63 48.19
N ILE A 234 8.46 32.65 47.63
CA ILE A 234 7.95 31.31 47.39
C ILE A 234 8.52 30.35 48.43
N LYS A 235 7.65 29.58 49.08
CA LYS A 235 8.03 28.67 50.18
C LYS A 235 8.90 27.53 49.66
N ARG A 236 9.83 27.03 50.49
CA ARG A 236 10.72 25.91 50.13
C ARG A 236 9.94 24.65 49.77
N ASP A 237 8.91 24.35 50.55
CA ASP A 237 8.06 23.17 50.33
C ASP A 237 7.30 23.28 49.01
N GLU A 238 6.87 24.49 48.64
CA GLU A 238 6.17 24.72 47.36
C GLU A 238 7.10 24.55 46.16
N LEU A 239 8.33 25.10 46.23
CA LEU A 239 9.34 24.91 45.18
C LEU A 239 9.74 23.45 45.03
N THR A 240 9.90 22.74 46.16
CA THR A 240 10.26 21.33 46.17
C THR A 240 9.14 20.49 45.58
N LYS A 241 7.90 20.76 45.96
CA LYS A 241 6.71 20.07 45.45
C LYS A 241 6.57 20.22 43.94
N LYS A 242 6.57 21.47 43.44
CA LYS A 242 6.37 21.76 42.01
C LYS A 242 7.43 21.16 41.09
N VAL A 243 8.68 21.07 41.56
CA VAL A 243 9.82 20.63 40.72
C VAL A 243 10.20 19.17 40.93
N TRP A 244 9.86 18.56 42.08
CA TRP A 244 10.23 17.17 42.38
C TRP A 244 9.05 16.21 42.64
N GLU A 245 7.94 16.63 43.25
CA GLU A 245 6.84 15.71 43.61
C GLU A 245 5.96 15.33 42.40
N ASP A 246 5.70 16.27 41.49
CA ASP A 246 4.83 16.02 40.32
C ASP A 246 5.45 15.09 39.25
N HIS A 247 6.72 14.69 39.42
CA HIS A 247 7.47 13.88 38.44
C HIS A 247 8.07 12.58 38.99
N GLY A 248 7.71 12.16 40.21
CA GLY A 248 7.90 10.78 40.69
C GLY A 248 9.35 10.27 40.84
N VAL A 249 10.36 11.15 40.84
CA VAL A 249 11.78 10.74 40.88
C VAL A 249 12.54 11.51 41.96
N PHE A 250 12.71 10.89 43.13
CA PHE A 250 13.52 11.41 44.24
C PHE A 250 15.01 11.11 44.02
N VAL A 251 15.66 11.86 43.13
CA VAL A 251 17.12 11.76 42.91
C VAL A 251 17.83 13.03 43.42
N GLY A 252 18.28 12.93 44.69
CA GLY A 252 19.67 13.10 45.08
C GLY A 252 20.32 14.50 45.22
N ARG A 253 19.63 15.62 44.96
CA ARG A 253 20.21 16.96 45.17
C ARG A 253 19.20 17.93 45.76
N SER A 254 19.62 18.68 46.78
CA SER A 254 18.78 19.65 47.50
C SER A 254 18.40 20.83 46.59
N LEU A 255 17.22 21.41 46.83
CA LEU A 255 16.77 22.69 46.26
C LEU A 255 17.89 23.75 46.28
N ASP A 256 18.63 23.81 47.38
CA ASP A 256 19.70 24.77 47.63
C ASP A 256 20.87 24.65 46.65
N THR A 257 21.15 23.44 46.15
CA THR A 257 22.17 23.22 45.13
C THR A 257 21.76 23.86 43.81
N TYR A 258 20.49 23.73 43.42
CA TYR A 258 19.96 24.31 42.19
C TYR A 258 19.83 25.83 42.29
N ILE A 259 19.40 26.35 43.44
CA ILE A 259 19.40 27.79 43.72
C ILE A 259 20.82 28.36 43.61
N SER A 260 21.83 27.65 44.14
CA SER A 260 23.23 28.09 44.05
C SER A 260 23.74 28.12 42.60
N LYS A 261 23.33 27.15 41.77
CA LYS A 261 23.69 27.14 40.33
C LYS A 261 22.98 28.24 39.55
N LEU A 262 21.69 28.45 39.80
CA LEU A 262 20.93 29.54 39.18
C LEU A 262 21.53 30.90 39.54
N ARG A 263 21.90 31.13 40.81
CA ARG A 263 22.62 32.35 41.22
C ARG A 263 23.88 32.57 40.40
N LYS A 264 24.74 31.56 40.27
CA LYS A 264 25.97 31.66 39.45
C LYS A 264 25.72 31.99 37.98
N LYS A 265 24.61 31.51 37.41
CA LYS A 265 24.24 31.81 36.02
C LYS A 265 23.66 33.21 35.84
N LEU A 266 23.01 33.74 36.87
CA LEU A 266 22.41 35.08 36.89
C LEU A 266 23.35 36.16 37.47
N GLU A 267 24.47 35.76 38.06
CA GLU A 267 25.48 36.63 38.71
C GLU A 267 26.03 37.73 37.80
N SER A 268 25.95 37.57 36.47
CA SER A 268 26.44 38.58 35.54
C SER A 268 25.54 39.82 35.46
N ASP A 269 24.33 39.78 36.02
CA ASP A 269 23.35 40.87 36.00
C ASP A 269 22.98 41.32 37.41
N ASP A 270 23.36 42.54 37.75
CA ASP A 270 23.06 43.14 39.06
C ASP A 270 21.59 43.55 39.21
N SER A 271 20.81 43.60 38.11
CA SER A 271 19.38 43.95 38.16
C SER A 271 18.48 42.83 38.68
N ILE A 272 19.00 41.60 38.78
CA ILE A 272 18.24 40.44 39.24
C ILE A 272 19.00 39.64 40.28
N LYS A 273 18.30 39.21 41.34
CA LYS A 273 18.93 38.42 42.41
C LYS A 273 17.97 37.46 43.05
N ILE A 274 18.40 36.21 43.21
CA ILE A 274 17.64 35.23 44.02
C ILE A 274 18.07 35.37 45.48
N THR A 275 17.22 35.94 46.32
CA THR A 275 17.49 36.20 47.74
C THR A 275 16.83 35.14 48.63
N ASN A 276 17.51 34.75 49.71
CA ASN A 276 16.97 33.81 50.70
C ASN A 276 16.23 34.59 51.79
N VAL A 277 14.96 34.25 52.02
CA VAL A 277 14.15 34.78 53.13
C VAL A 277 14.19 33.76 54.26
N HIS A 278 14.96 34.08 55.30
CA HIS A 278 15.25 33.16 56.40
C HIS A 278 13.97 32.59 57.03
N GLY A 279 13.91 31.27 57.19
CA GLY A 279 12.76 30.56 57.76
C GLY A 279 11.53 30.45 56.84
N VAL A 280 11.53 31.03 55.64
CA VAL A 280 10.35 31.06 54.75
C VAL A 280 10.63 30.45 53.38
N GLY A 281 11.65 30.90 52.65
CA GLY A 281 11.81 30.50 51.25
C GLY A 281 12.77 31.34 50.43
N TYR A 282 12.49 31.42 49.13
CA TYR A 282 13.30 32.14 48.15
C TYR A 282 12.46 33.17 47.40
N LYS A 283 13.08 34.27 47.00
CA LYS A 283 12.46 35.33 46.19
C LYS A 283 13.42 35.72 45.07
N LEU A 284 12.89 35.86 43.86
CA LEU A 284 13.59 36.54 42.77
C LEU A 284 13.29 38.03 42.88
N GLU A 285 14.31 38.83 43.23
CA GLU A 285 14.24 40.28 43.25
C GLU A 285 14.63 40.81 41.89
N VAL A 286 13.77 41.65 41.30
CA VAL A 286 14.05 42.39 40.08
C VAL A 286 14.14 43.85 40.48
N LEU A 287 15.36 44.38 40.49
CA LEU A 287 15.65 45.78 40.78
C LEU A 287 15.36 46.58 39.50
N HIS A 288 14.37 47.48 39.56
CA HIS A 288 14.07 48.45 38.51
C HIS A 288 15.05 49.62 38.56
#